data_AF-A0A9N9HMD8-F1
#
_entry.id   AF-A0A9N9HMD8-F1
#
_cell.length_a   1.000
_cell.length_b   1.000
_cell.length_c   1.000
_cell.angle_alpha   90.00
_cell.angle_beta   90.00
_cell.angle_gamma   90.00
#
_symmetry.space_group_name_H-M   'P 1'
#
loop_
_entity.id
_entity.type
_entity.pdbx_description
1 polymer ?
#
loop_
_entity_poly.entity_id
_entity_poly.type
_entity_poly.pdbx_seq_one_letter_code
_entity_poly.pdbx_strand_id
1 'polypeptide(L)' 'HAILEHYSTGFNFGHGSLCMRDRDLHVNNNYGNYENNLNTKIVYTIEIIEIYIVVKL' A
#
# COMPACT_ATOMS: atom_id res chain seq x y z
N HIS A 1 -7.15 -4.88 11.21
CA HIS A 1 -6.26 -3.72 11.32
C HIS A 1 -5.99 -3.19 9.92
N ALA A 2 -6.43 -1.96 9.62
CA ALA A 2 -6.31 -1.39 8.27
C ALA A 2 -4.88 -0.97 7.91
N ILE A 3 -4.08 -0.61 8.91
CA ILE A 3 -2.67 -0.23 8.79
C ILE A 3 -1.85 -1.19 9.66
N LEU A 4 -0.77 -1.73 9.10
CA LEU A 4 0.20 -2.56 9.81
C LEU A 4 1.52 -1.76 9.91
N GLU A 5 1.96 -1.48 11.12
CA GLU A 5 3.29 -0.89 11.32
C GLU A 5 4.35 -1.98 11.15
N HIS A 6 5.27 -1.79 10.20
CA HIS A 6 6.39 -2.70 9.98
C HIS A 6 7.64 -1.89 9.64
N TYR A 7 8.72 -2.11 10.39
CA TYR A 7 9.94 -1.29 10.34
C TYR A 7 10.63 -1.27 8.96
N SER A 8 10.36 -2.27 8.12
CA SER A 8 10.91 -2.36 6.75
C SER A 8 9.96 -1.84 5.66
N THR A 9 8.87 -1.17 6.02
CA THR A 9 7.91 -0.62 5.05
C THR A 9 7.71 0.88 5.22
N GLY A 10 7.67 1.63 4.11
CA GLY A 10 7.32 3.05 4.12
C GLY A 10 5.83 3.28 4.43
N PHE A 11 4.98 2.40 3.92
CA PHE A 11 3.58 2.26 4.33
C PHE A 11 3.12 0.81 4.11
N ASN A 12 2.08 0.40 4.83
CA ASN A 12 1.55 -0.94 4.73
C ASN A 12 0.06 -0.96 5.12
N PHE A 13 -0.78 -1.16 4.10
CA PHE A 13 -2.22 -1.21 4.23
C PHE A 13 -2.76 -2.61 3.94
N GLY A 14 -3.87 -2.94 4.60
CA GLY A 14 -4.55 -4.22 4.42
C GLY A 14 -3.64 -5.41 4.74
N HIS A 15 -2.83 -5.31 5.79
CA HIS A 15 -1.95 -6.39 6.27
C HIS A 15 -0.98 -6.91 5.17
N GLY A 16 -0.37 -5.98 4.44
CA GLY A 16 0.60 -6.26 3.38
C GLY A 16 0.00 -6.32 1.97
N SER A 17 -1.31 -6.12 1.82
CA SER A 17 -1.97 -6.11 0.50
C SER A 17 -1.58 -4.92 -0.37
N LEU A 18 -1.23 -3.79 0.23
CA LEU A 18 -0.66 -2.64 -0.47
C LEU A 18 0.48 -2.07 0.40
N CYS A 19 1.73 -2.32 0.03
CA CYS A 19 2.86 -1.87 0.84
C CYS A 19 4.05 -1.41 0.00
N MET A 20 4.78 -0.45 0.56
CA MET A 20 6.04 0.04 0.02
C MET A 20 7.21 -0.63 0.74
N ARG A 21 8.14 -1.21 -0.02
CA ARG A 21 9.45 -1.67 0.47
C ARG A 21 10.52 -1.02 -0.39
N ASP A 22 11.46 -0.33 0.23
CA ASP A 22 12.44 0.51 -0.46
C ASP A 22 11.80 1.48 -1.45
N ARG A 23 11.93 1.25 -2.76
CA ARG A 23 11.30 2.05 -3.83
C ARG A 23 10.17 1.30 -4.56
N ASP A 24 9.83 0.11 -4.10
CA ASP A 24 8.89 -0.77 -4.77
C ASP A 24 7.52 -0.77 -4.08
N LEU A 25 6.47 -0.65 -4.89
CA LEU A 25 5.08 -0.84 -4.51
C LEU A 25 4.68 -2.29 -4.77
N HIS A 26 4.44 -3.02 -3.68
CA HIS A 26 3.89 -4.36 -3.72
C HIS A 26 2.36 -4.31 -3.59
N VAL A 27 1.70 -4.97 -4.53
CA VAL A 27 0.24 -5.12 -4.57
C VAL A 27 -0.09 -6.61 -4.34
N ASN A 28 -0.17 -7.01 -3.07
CA ASN A 28 -0.36 -8.41 -2.66
C ASN A 28 -1.79 -8.66 -2.16
N ASN A 29 -2.80 -8.40 -2.99
CA ASN A 29 -4.21 -8.55 -2.63
C ASN A 29 -4.68 -10.04 -2.61
N ASN A 30 -3.83 -10.97 -2.18
CA ASN A 30 -4.11 -12.42 -2.18
C ASN A 30 -5.29 -12.82 -1.29
N TYR A 31 -5.58 -12.02 -0.27
CA TYR A 31 -6.70 -12.24 0.67
C TYR A 31 -7.97 -11.47 0.28
N GLY A 32 -7.96 -10.74 -0.84
CA GLY A 32 -9.14 -9.99 -1.30
C GLY A 32 -9.51 -8.80 -0.42
N ASN A 33 -8.58 -8.28 0.39
CA ASN A 33 -8.79 -7.11 1.26
C ASN A 33 -9.23 -5.85 0.50
N TYR A 34 -8.93 -5.79 -0.80
CA TYR A 34 -9.33 -4.74 -1.73
C TYR A 34 -10.19 -5.25 -2.88
N GLU A 35 -10.92 -6.36 -2.67
CA GLU A 35 -11.75 -6.99 -3.70
C GLU A 35 -10.97 -7.21 -5.00
N ASN A 36 -11.44 -6.67 -6.14
CA ASN A 36 -10.74 -6.72 -7.43
C ASN A 36 -10.00 -5.42 -7.78
N ASN A 37 -9.97 -4.42 -6.88
CA ASN A 37 -9.38 -3.11 -7.17
C ASN A 37 -7.85 -3.15 -7.26
N LEU A 38 -7.23 -4.17 -6.69
CA LEU A 38 -5.78 -4.39 -6.65
C LEU A 38 -5.38 -5.74 -7.28
N ASN A 39 -6.02 -6.12 -8.40
CA ASN A 39 -5.81 -7.42 -9.05
C ASN A 39 -4.62 -7.42 -10.04
N THR A 40 -3.42 -7.26 -9.52
CA THR A 40 -2.18 -7.32 -10.30
C THR A 40 -1.11 -8.09 -9.53
N LYS A 41 -0.22 -8.75 -10.26
CA LYS A 41 1.00 -9.39 -9.71
C LYS A 41 2.26 -8.58 -10.00
N ILE A 42 2.10 -7.41 -10.62
CA ILE A 42 3.19 -6.52 -10.98
C ILE A 42 3.67 -5.80 -9.71
N VAL A 43 4.98 -5.74 -9.54
CA VAL A 43 5.63 -4.82 -8.60
C VAL A 43 5.96 -3.55 -9.38
N TYR A 44 5.57 -2.40 -8.84
CA TYR A 44 5.82 -1.11 -9.49
C TYR A 44 6.96 -0.39 -8.79
N THR A 45 7.86 0.24 -9.53
CA THR A 45 8.80 1.19 -8.94
C THR A 45 8.10 2.54 -8.76
N ILE A 46 8.16 3.10 -7.55
CA ILE A 46 7.52 4.36 -7.21
C ILE A 46 8.40 5.52 -7.71
N GLU A 47 7.82 6.40 -8.52
CA GLU A 47 8.47 7.65 -8.94
C GLU A 47 8.17 8.80 -7.96
N ILE A 48 6.89 8.97 -7.57
CA ILE A 48 6.42 10.07 -6.73
C ILE A 48 5.39 9.55 -5.72
N ILE A 49 5.39 10.13 -4.52
CA ILE A 49 4.34 9.98 -3.49
C ILE A 49 3.78 11.36 -3.16
N GLU A 50 2.46 11.50 -3.18
CA GLU A 50 1.74 12.71 -2.76
C GLU A 50 0.85 12.39 -1.56
N ILE A 51 0.85 13.27 -0.56
CA ILE A 51 0.06 13.10 0.67
C ILE A 51 -0.81 14.34 0.85
N TYR A 52 -2.11 14.12 1.08
CA TYR A 52 -3.10 15.18 1.26
C TYR A 52 -3.70 15.09 2.67
N ILE A 53 -3.75 16.23 3.37
CA ILE A 53 -4.37 16.34 4.70
C ILE A 53 -5.71 17.06 4.54
N VAL A 54 -6.80 16.39 4.92
CA VAL A 54 -8.15 16.99 4.91
C VAL A 54 -8.46 17.48 6.31
N VAL A 55 -8.66 18.79 6.47
CA VAL A 55 -9.08 19.41 7.72
C VAL A 55 -10.53 19.88 7.61
N LYS A 56 -11.30 19.70 8.68
CA LYS A 56 -12.60 20.36 8.81
C LYS A 56 -12.34 21.76 9.35
N LEU A 57 -12.78 22.78 8.64
CA LEU A 57 -12.71 24.19 9.07
C LEU A 57 -13.65 24.44 10.26
#